data_AF-A0A821JSA4-F1
#
_entry.id   AF-A0A821JSA4-F1
#
_cell.length_a   1.000
_cell.length_b   1.000
_cell.length_c   1.000
_cell.angle_alpha   90.00
_cell.angle_beta   90.00
_cell.angle_gamma   90.00
#
_symmetry.space_group_name_H-M   'P 1'
#
loop_
_entity.id
_entity.type
_entity.pdbx_description
1 polymer ?
#
loop_
_entity_poly.entity_id
_entity_poly.type
_entity_poly.pdbx_seq_one_letter_code
_entity_poly.pdbx_strand_id
1 'polypeptide(L)'
;MTLYGMGTLRNNFVSFTPAYLPVRSMQDIEKEISKFIRYTGIFGNSIAYDDTSECAAGCFAANPGVVPDYVVVDWTKAPNTYIFTGKDKHGSEVDGLYIPVKKAYEMWSKGGEFMKDDHGNYTPIPSGTAKAGLYWEDEPGLIKSVALQGTGENAKIKVLVNKLKEGNAVVSYRVNDTVYWTWHVWITDDPTTNGSTYHLGFEKDKNGLPVTDWKWMDRNLGATSANFLGNDWHKSQGLQYQWGRKDPFPALAHKDGT
;
A
#
# COMPACT_ATOMS: atom_id res chain seq x y z
N MET A 1 -16.31 38.93 16.47
CA MET A 1 -14.86 39.19 16.44
C MET A 1 -14.20 38.05 17.19
N THR A 2 -13.72 37.03 16.49
CA THR A 2 -12.94 35.95 17.12
C THR A 2 -11.53 36.50 17.32
N LEU A 3 -11.17 36.78 18.58
CA LEU A 3 -9.77 36.88 18.99
C LEU A 3 -9.09 35.55 18.66
N TYR A 4 -7.78 35.58 18.42
CA TYR A 4 -6.99 34.55 17.74
C TYR A 4 -7.14 34.62 16.22
N GLY A 5 -6.03 34.90 15.53
CA GLY A 5 -5.92 35.09 14.08
C GLY A 5 -6.22 33.84 13.25
N MET A 6 -7.43 33.30 13.41
CA MET A 6 -8.00 32.16 12.72
C MET A 6 -8.96 32.67 11.65
N GLY A 7 -8.41 33.29 10.60
CA GLY A 7 -9.18 33.71 9.42
C GLY A 7 -9.70 32.56 8.55
N THR A 8 -9.47 31.31 8.94
CA THR A 8 -9.76 30.11 8.12
C THR A 8 -10.65 29.07 8.81
N LEU A 9 -11.25 29.36 9.97
CA LEU A 9 -12.43 28.60 10.38
C LEU A 9 -13.63 29.10 9.58
N ARG A 10 -13.78 28.61 8.33
CA ARG A 10 -14.98 28.81 7.51
C ARG A 10 -16.19 28.17 8.19
N ASN A 11 -16.80 28.86 9.14
CA ASN A 11 -18.14 28.56 9.65
C ASN A 11 -19.10 29.68 9.26
N ASN A 12 -19.07 30.08 7.99
CA ASN A 12 -19.82 31.23 7.47
C ASN A 12 -21.11 30.84 6.74
N PHE A 13 -21.76 29.74 7.14
CA PHE A 13 -23.10 29.45 6.66
C PHE A 13 -23.99 29.02 7.82
N VAL A 14 -24.97 29.86 8.15
CA VAL A 14 -26.08 29.51 9.05
C VAL A 14 -27.21 29.04 8.14
N SER A 15 -27.63 27.79 8.26
CA SER A 15 -28.83 27.32 7.54
C SER A 15 -30.05 28.04 8.08
N PHE A 16 -30.87 28.64 7.22
CA PHE A 16 -32.17 29.26 7.55
C PHE A 16 -33.25 28.17 7.81
N THR A 17 -32.97 27.24 8.72
CA THR A 17 -33.92 26.24 9.23
C THR A 17 -34.00 26.37 10.75
N PRO A 18 -35.14 26.05 11.41
CA PRO A 18 -35.48 26.55 12.75
C PRO A 18 -34.63 25.99 13.91
N ALA A 19 -33.52 25.30 13.64
CA ALA A 19 -32.52 24.97 14.61
C ALA A 19 -31.18 25.56 14.15
N TYR A 20 -30.71 26.59 14.86
CA TYR A 20 -29.37 27.15 14.73
C TYR A 20 -28.32 26.10 15.12
N LEU A 21 -28.10 25.12 14.26
CA LEU A 21 -27.10 24.09 14.46
C LEU A 21 -25.85 24.45 13.65
N PRO A 22 -24.65 24.32 14.24
CA PRO A 22 -23.40 24.49 13.50
C PRO A 22 -23.32 23.44 12.38
N VAL A 23 -22.86 23.85 11.19
CA VAL A 23 -22.70 22.99 10.01
C VAL A 23 -21.66 21.89 10.23
N ARG A 24 -20.76 22.09 11.20
CA ARG A 24 -19.71 21.14 11.57
C ARG A 24 -19.94 20.62 12.97
N SER A 25 -19.66 19.34 13.16
CA SER A 25 -19.68 18.72 14.48
C SER A 25 -18.58 19.32 15.36
N MET A 26 -18.76 19.31 16.68
CA MET A 26 -17.71 19.76 17.61
C MET A 26 -16.42 18.96 17.46
N GLN A 27 -16.53 17.66 17.17
CA GLN A 27 -15.40 16.77 16.93
C GLN A 27 -14.56 17.22 15.72
N ASP A 28 -15.18 17.70 14.64
CA ASP A 28 -14.45 18.21 13.48
C ASP A 28 -13.72 19.52 13.79
N ILE A 29 -14.31 20.38 14.62
CA ILE A 29 -13.71 21.64 15.06
C ILE A 29 -12.47 21.35 15.92
N GLU A 30 -12.58 20.41 16.87
CA GLU A 30 -11.49 20.01 17.75
C GLU A 30 -10.31 19.40 16.96
N LYS A 31 -10.59 18.64 15.89
CA LYS A 31 -9.56 18.08 14.99
C LYS A 31 -8.77 19.14 14.23
N GLU A 32 -9.43 20.16 13.68
CA GLU A 32 -8.76 21.23 12.95
C GLU A 32 -7.92 22.10 13.89
N ILE A 33 -8.39 22.30 15.12
CA ILE A 33 -7.60 22.95 16.19
C ILE A 33 -6.34 22.13 16.50
N SER A 34 -6.46 20.80 16.61
CA SER A 34 -5.33 19.90 16.85
C SER A 34 -4.26 19.98 15.77
N LYS A 35 -4.67 19.92 14.49
CA LYS A 35 -3.75 20.05 13.34
C LYS A 35 -3.05 21.41 13.34
N PHE A 36 -3.77 22.48 13.61
CA PHE A 36 -3.19 23.83 13.66
C PHE A 36 -2.18 23.99 14.80
N ILE A 37 -2.48 23.47 15.99
CA ILE A 37 -1.57 23.47 17.14
C ILE A 37 -0.27 22.74 16.80
N ARG A 38 -0.37 21.54 16.18
CA ARG A 38 0.79 20.76 15.76
C ARG A 38 1.59 21.43 14.64
N TYR A 39 0.91 22.05 13.67
CA TYR A 39 1.54 22.75 12.55
C TYR A 39 2.31 23.98 13.02
N THR A 40 1.71 24.78 13.90
CA THR A 40 2.33 26.02 14.36
C THR A 40 3.39 25.80 15.42
N GLY A 41 3.28 24.76 16.24
CA GLY A 41 4.21 24.48 17.34
C GLY A 41 4.23 25.53 18.45
N ILE A 42 3.44 26.60 18.32
CA ILE A 42 3.42 27.77 19.21
C ILE A 42 2.78 27.46 20.57
N PHE A 43 1.88 26.49 20.63
CA PHE A 43 1.06 26.22 21.83
C PHE A 43 1.60 25.09 22.72
N GLY A 44 2.82 24.62 22.49
CA GLY A 44 3.42 23.50 23.22
C GLY A 44 2.67 22.18 23.03
N ASN A 45 3.06 21.13 23.77
CA ASN A 45 2.47 19.79 23.72
C ASN A 45 1.12 19.72 24.45
N SER A 46 0.14 20.54 24.04
CA SER A 46 -1.20 20.48 24.60
C SER A 46 -1.94 19.24 24.11
N ILE A 47 -2.40 18.41 25.06
CA ILE A 47 -3.19 17.19 24.83
C ILE A 47 -4.71 17.42 24.89
N ALA A 48 -5.15 18.66 25.12
CA ALA A 48 -6.56 18.99 25.35
C ALA A 48 -7.47 18.73 24.12
N TYR A 49 -6.89 18.53 22.93
CA TYR A 49 -7.61 18.31 21.66
C TYR A 49 -6.96 17.20 20.83
N ASP A 50 -6.32 16.23 21.48
CA ASP A 50 -5.56 15.16 20.80
C ASP A 50 -6.47 14.01 20.38
N ASP A 51 -7.13 14.13 19.23
CA ASP A 51 -7.87 13.02 18.62
C ASP A 51 -6.97 12.29 17.59
N THR A 52 -6.46 11.13 17.99
CA THR A 52 -5.61 10.22 17.18
C THR A 52 -6.41 9.13 16.46
N SER A 53 -7.74 9.14 16.55
CA SER A 53 -8.58 8.15 15.87
C SER A 53 -8.62 8.43 14.36
N GLU A 54 -7.82 7.68 13.60
CA GLU A 54 -8.04 7.55 12.15
C GLU A 54 -9.43 6.95 11.90
N CYS A 55 -10.18 7.49 10.92
CA CYS A 55 -11.58 7.19 10.58
C CYS A 55 -12.02 5.73 10.85
N ALA A 56 -12.52 5.43 12.05
CA ALA A 56 -13.04 4.10 12.38
C ALA A 56 -14.56 3.96 12.16
N ALA A 57 -15.31 5.08 12.11
CA ALA A 57 -16.74 5.04 11.83
C ALA A 57 -17.22 6.37 11.23
N GLY A 58 -17.35 6.41 9.89
CA GLY A 58 -18.05 7.49 9.19
C GLY A 58 -17.23 8.78 9.03
N CYS A 59 -16.43 8.86 7.97
CA CYS A 59 -15.93 10.15 7.52
C CYS A 59 -17.12 10.95 6.93
N PHE A 60 -17.36 12.18 7.40
CA PHE A 60 -18.36 13.06 6.79
C PHE A 60 -17.81 13.64 5.47
N ALA A 61 -18.55 13.48 4.37
CA ALA A 61 -18.21 14.12 3.11
C ALA A 61 -18.48 15.63 3.23
N ALA A 62 -17.43 16.45 3.32
CA ALA A 62 -17.56 17.90 3.42
C ALA A 62 -18.24 18.53 2.18
N ASN A 63 -18.26 17.82 1.05
CA ASN A 63 -19.06 18.09 -0.16
C ASN A 63 -19.23 16.78 -0.96
N PRO A 64 -20.24 16.67 -1.84
CA PRO A 64 -20.29 15.61 -2.84
C PRO A 64 -19.00 15.60 -3.68
N GLY A 65 -18.24 14.50 -3.62
CA GLY A 65 -17.02 14.31 -4.42
C GLY A 65 -15.68 14.59 -3.71
N VAL A 66 -15.67 14.96 -2.42
CA VAL A 66 -14.41 15.07 -1.66
C VAL A 66 -13.94 13.67 -1.25
N VAL A 67 -12.75 13.29 -1.71
CA VAL A 67 -12.09 12.02 -1.41
C VAL A 67 -10.96 12.27 -0.41
N PRO A 68 -10.83 11.51 0.70
CA PRO A 68 -9.73 11.67 1.65
C PRO A 68 -8.35 11.51 1.01
N ASP A 69 -7.37 12.29 1.47
CA ASP A 69 -5.97 12.27 0.97
C ASP A 69 -5.28 10.89 1.07
N TYR A 70 -5.83 9.98 1.89
CA TYR A 70 -5.32 8.63 2.11
C TYR A 70 -6.06 7.52 1.35
N VAL A 71 -7.06 7.86 0.54
CA VAL A 71 -7.69 6.87 -0.33
C VAL A 71 -6.75 6.63 -1.51
N VAL A 72 -6.42 5.37 -1.78
CA VAL A 72 -5.90 4.99 -3.09
C VAL A 72 -7.01 5.31 -4.10
N VAL A 73 -6.97 6.53 -4.65
CA VAL A 73 -7.98 7.06 -5.58
C VAL A 73 -8.06 6.18 -6.83
N ASP A 74 -6.93 5.53 -7.17
CA ASP A 74 -6.78 4.70 -8.34
C ASP A 74 -6.16 3.34 -7.98
N TRP A 75 -7.03 2.34 -7.81
CA TRP A 75 -6.65 0.98 -7.48
C TRP A 75 -5.86 0.25 -8.58
N THR A 76 -5.83 0.78 -9.81
CA THR A 76 -4.93 0.25 -10.85
C THR A 76 -3.45 0.46 -10.48
N LYS A 77 -3.16 1.48 -9.65
CA LYS A 77 -1.83 1.82 -9.15
C LYS A 77 -1.47 1.17 -7.81
N ALA A 78 -2.36 0.37 -7.22
CA ALA A 78 -2.04 -0.41 -6.02
C ALA A 78 -0.81 -1.31 -6.26
N PRO A 79 -0.05 -1.74 -5.23
CA PRO A 79 1.18 -2.50 -5.44
C PRO A 79 0.92 -3.91 -6.02
N ASN A 80 1.89 -4.43 -6.76
CA ASN A 80 1.94 -5.86 -7.17
C ASN A 80 2.83 -6.71 -6.25
N THR A 81 3.65 -6.05 -5.45
CA THR A 81 4.58 -6.66 -4.52
C THR A 81 4.31 -6.15 -3.11
N TYR A 82 4.24 -7.06 -2.15
CA TYR A 82 4.10 -6.75 -0.74
C TYR A 82 5.34 -7.21 0.01
N ILE A 83 5.93 -6.31 0.78
CA ILE A 83 7.01 -6.65 1.70
C ILE A 83 6.44 -7.03 3.06
N PHE A 84 7.05 -8.02 3.70
CA PHE A 84 6.71 -8.45 5.05
C PHE A 84 7.96 -8.60 5.90
N THR A 85 8.07 -7.76 6.92
CA THR A 85 9.22 -7.69 7.84
C THR A 85 8.93 -8.29 9.21
N GLY A 86 7.81 -9.01 9.35
CA GLY A 86 7.30 -9.49 10.65
C GLY A 86 6.50 -8.44 11.44
N LYS A 87 6.46 -7.19 10.95
CA LYS A 87 5.80 -6.06 11.61
C LYS A 87 4.74 -5.41 10.72
N ASP A 88 3.74 -4.82 11.35
CA ASP A 88 2.75 -4.00 10.67
C ASP A 88 3.24 -2.54 10.49
N LYS A 89 2.39 -1.70 9.89
CA LYS A 89 2.68 -0.27 9.68
C LYS A 89 2.91 0.53 10.97
N HIS A 90 2.53 -0.01 12.13
CA HIS A 90 2.71 0.60 13.44
C HIS A 90 3.89 -0.01 14.21
N GLY A 91 4.66 -0.90 13.57
CA GLY A 91 5.79 -1.59 14.18
C GLY A 91 5.41 -2.74 15.11
N SER A 92 4.13 -3.12 15.16
CA SER A 92 3.66 -4.24 15.99
C SER A 92 3.94 -5.57 15.31
N GLU A 93 4.36 -6.56 16.10
CA GLU A 93 4.58 -7.93 15.62
C GLU A 93 3.28 -8.53 15.11
N VAL A 94 3.30 -9.02 13.87
CA VAL A 94 2.16 -9.68 13.21
C VAL A 94 2.62 -10.94 12.51
N ASP A 95 1.71 -11.89 12.30
CA ASP A 95 2.05 -13.20 11.70
C ASP A 95 1.83 -13.27 10.19
N GLY A 96 1.52 -12.15 9.55
CA GLY A 96 1.21 -12.11 8.13
C GLY A 96 0.67 -10.76 7.68
N LEU A 97 0.17 -10.74 6.46
CA LEU A 97 -0.31 -9.53 5.80
C LEU A 97 -1.63 -9.76 5.06
N TYR A 98 -2.27 -8.66 4.68
CA TYR A 98 -3.50 -8.66 3.90
C TYR A 98 -3.28 -7.99 2.55
N ILE A 99 -3.65 -8.68 1.47
CA ILE A 99 -3.59 -8.16 0.10
C ILE A 99 -5.01 -7.89 -0.40
N PRO A 100 -5.39 -6.63 -0.66
CA PRO A 100 -6.69 -6.33 -1.26
C PRO A 100 -6.80 -6.88 -2.69
N VAL A 101 -7.87 -7.62 -3.00
CA VAL A 101 -8.09 -8.13 -4.37
C VAL A 101 -8.60 -7.06 -5.32
N LYS A 102 -9.02 -5.90 -4.80
CA LYS A 102 -9.59 -4.77 -5.57
C LYS A 102 -8.73 -4.36 -6.75
N LYS A 103 -7.40 -4.43 -6.62
CA LYS A 103 -6.48 -4.18 -7.73
C LYS A 103 -6.80 -5.05 -8.95
N ALA A 104 -7.01 -6.35 -8.76
CA ALA A 104 -7.29 -7.28 -9.84
C ALA A 104 -8.57 -6.89 -10.58
N TYR A 105 -9.63 -6.61 -9.84
CA TYR A 105 -10.92 -6.18 -10.41
C TYR A 105 -10.78 -4.91 -11.25
N GLU A 106 -10.02 -3.92 -10.76
CA GLU A 106 -9.84 -2.62 -11.41
C GLU A 106 -8.93 -2.72 -12.65
N MET A 107 -7.90 -3.57 -12.61
CA MET A 107 -7.06 -3.83 -13.78
C MET A 107 -7.82 -4.53 -14.91
N TRP A 108 -8.67 -5.51 -14.58
CA TRP A 108 -9.47 -6.22 -15.58
C TRP A 108 -10.66 -5.39 -16.11
N SER A 109 -11.18 -4.45 -15.32
CA SER A 109 -12.33 -3.62 -15.72
C SER A 109 -11.95 -2.35 -16.48
N LYS A 110 -10.80 -1.76 -16.18
CA LYS A 110 -10.38 -0.46 -16.74
C LYS A 110 -8.87 -0.22 -16.75
N GLY A 111 -8.07 -1.29 -16.76
CA GLY A 111 -6.61 -1.18 -16.80
C GLY A 111 -6.06 -0.51 -18.07
N GLY A 112 -4.73 -0.50 -18.21
CA GLY A 112 -4.07 -0.01 -19.43
C GLY A 112 -4.43 -0.83 -20.67
N GLU A 113 -4.00 -0.38 -21.85
CA GLU A 113 -4.32 -1.01 -23.15
C GLU A 113 -4.05 -2.52 -23.20
N PHE A 114 -3.02 -3.01 -22.50
CA PHE A 114 -2.67 -4.43 -22.43
C PHE A 114 -3.64 -5.30 -21.62
N MET A 115 -4.67 -4.72 -21.00
CA MET A 115 -5.73 -5.45 -20.29
C MET A 115 -7.00 -5.62 -21.13
N LYS A 116 -7.02 -5.07 -22.34
CA LYS A 116 -8.13 -5.24 -23.29
C LYS A 116 -7.97 -6.56 -24.06
N ASP A 117 -9.08 -7.11 -24.49
CA ASP A 117 -9.10 -8.22 -25.44
C ASP A 117 -8.68 -7.76 -26.86
N ASP A 118 -8.59 -8.70 -27.79
CA ASP A 118 -8.22 -8.43 -29.19
C ASP A 118 -9.20 -7.48 -29.91
N HIS A 119 -10.38 -7.26 -29.35
CA HIS A 119 -11.40 -6.35 -29.86
C HIS A 119 -11.38 -4.98 -29.16
N GLY A 120 -10.44 -4.74 -28.24
CA GLY A 120 -10.31 -3.49 -27.50
C GLY A 120 -11.27 -3.33 -26.32
N ASN A 121 -11.93 -4.40 -25.88
CA ASN A 121 -12.87 -4.37 -24.76
C ASN A 121 -12.21 -4.84 -23.47
N TYR A 122 -12.62 -4.24 -22.35
CA TYR A 122 -12.26 -4.73 -21.03
C TYR A 122 -13.04 -6.01 -20.70
N THR A 123 -12.40 -6.92 -19.96
CA THR A 123 -12.98 -8.20 -19.54
C THR A 123 -13.00 -8.29 -18.01
N PRO A 124 -13.96 -7.61 -17.33
CA PRO A 124 -14.06 -7.64 -15.88
C PRO A 124 -14.12 -9.06 -15.33
N ILE A 125 -13.57 -9.25 -14.13
CA ILE A 125 -13.61 -10.54 -13.44
C ILE A 125 -15.09 -10.95 -13.24
N PRO A 126 -15.51 -12.12 -13.73
CA PRO A 126 -16.90 -12.55 -13.63
C PRO A 126 -17.26 -12.92 -12.18
N SER A 127 -18.57 -13.01 -11.92
CA SER A 127 -19.05 -13.63 -10.69
C SER A 127 -18.77 -15.13 -10.70
N GLY A 128 -18.43 -15.70 -9.54
CA GLY A 128 -18.13 -17.12 -9.43
C GLY A 128 -17.56 -17.50 -8.08
N THR A 129 -17.06 -18.73 -7.99
CA THR A 129 -16.42 -19.23 -6.78
C THR A 129 -15.00 -18.69 -6.70
N ALA A 130 -14.81 -17.66 -5.87
CA ALA A 130 -13.52 -17.03 -5.64
C ALA A 130 -12.67 -17.82 -4.64
N LYS A 131 -11.39 -18.00 -4.94
CA LYS A 131 -10.40 -18.64 -4.06
C LYS A 131 -9.08 -17.88 -4.12
N ALA A 132 -8.33 -17.91 -3.03
CA ALA A 132 -6.94 -17.48 -3.01
C ALA A 132 -6.05 -18.65 -2.62
N GLY A 133 -4.82 -18.69 -3.14
CA GLY A 133 -3.91 -19.80 -2.85
C GLY A 133 -2.46 -19.47 -3.17
N LEU A 134 -1.55 -20.22 -2.55
CA LEU A 134 -0.13 -20.20 -2.88
C LEU A 134 0.06 -20.69 -4.32
N TYR A 135 0.78 -19.91 -5.12
CA TYR A 135 1.12 -20.25 -6.51
C TYR A 135 2.56 -20.76 -6.62
N TRP A 136 3.49 -20.11 -5.91
CA TRP A 136 4.90 -20.47 -5.87
C TRP A 136 5.53 -19.94 -4.58
N GLU A 137 6.54 -20.64 -4.07
CA GLU A 137 7.48 -20.15 -3.05
C GLU A 137 8.88 -20.67 -3.39
N ASP A 138 9.91 -19.89 -3.07
CA ASP A 138 11.31 -20.31 -3.24
C ASP A 138 11.80 -21.20 -2.08
N GLU A 139 11.35 -20.89 -0.86
CA GLU A 139 11.67 -21.62 0.35
C GLU A 139 10.44 -22.42 0.84
N PRO A 140 10.50 -23.76 0.87
CA PRO A 140 9.38 -24.59 1.29
C PRO A 140 8.88 -24.25 2.70
N GLY A 141 7.58 -24.01 2.86
CA GLY A 141 6.96 -23.65 4.14
C GLY A 141 7.24 -22.22 4.59
N LEU A 142 7.59 -21.33 3.65
CA LEU A 142 7.64 -19.89 3.85
C LEU A 142 6.24 -19.34 4.11
N ILE A 143 5.25 -19.77 3.31
CA ILE A 143 3.85 -19.41 3.50
C ILE A 143 3.13 -20.52 4.29
N LYS A 144 2.61 -20.17 5.48
CA LYS A 144 1.87 -21.11 6.33
C LYS A 144 0.47 -21.38 5.80
N SER A 145 -0.21 -20.34 5.35
CA SER A 145 -1.55 -20.45 4.75
C SER A 145 -1.93 -19.22 3.96
N VAL A 146 -2.84 -19.42 3.01
CA VAL A 146 -3.47 -18.36 2.21
C VAL A 146 -4.97 -18.56 2.31
N ALA A 147 -5.70 -17.52 2.73
CA ALA A 147 -7.15 -17.56 2.85
C ALA A 147 -7.77 -16.29 2.29
N LEU A 148 -8.91 -16.42 1.60
CA LEU A 148 -9.69 -15.28 1.15
C LEU A 148 -10.65 -14.85 2.27
N GLN A 149 -10.69 -13.56 2.57
CA GLN A 149 -11.61 -12.95 3.53
C GLN A 149 -12.48 -11.91 2.84
N GLY A 150 -13.80 -12.01 3.03
CA GLY A 150 -14.78 -11.18 2.34
C GLY A 150 -15.17 -11.72 0.96
N THR A 151 -15.90 -10.92 0.19
CA THR A 151 -16.47 -11.31 -1.10
C THR A 151 -16.27 -10.21 -2.15
N GLY A 152 -16.22 -10.62 -3.42
CA GLY A 152 -16.09 -9.72 -4.57
C GLY A 152 -14.84 -8.84 -4.51
N GLU A 153 -14.94 -7.62 -5.04
CA GLU A 153 -13.84 -6.66 -5.15
C GLU A 153 -13.31 -6.15 -3.80
N ASN A 154 -14.11 -6.23 -2.73
CA ASN A 154 -13.72 -5.77 -1.40
C ASN A 154 -13.03 -6.86 -0.58
N ALA A 155 -12.87 -8.06 -1.14
CA ALA A 155 -12.18 -9.15 -0.46
C ALA A 155 -10.68 -8.86 -0.28
N LYS A 156 -10.07 -9.55 0.69
CA LYS A 156 -8.64 -9.48 0.99
C LYS A 156 -8.09 -10.89 1.12
N ILE A 157 -6.89 -11.10 0.62
CA ILE A 157 -6.15 -12.34 0.81
C ILE A 157 -5.35 -12.19 2.10
N LYS A 158 -5.67 -13.01 3.10
CA LYS A 158 -4.87 -13.17 4.31
C LYS A 158 -3.75 -14.16 4.01
N VAL A 159 -2.51 -13.70 4.13
CA VAL A 159 -1.31 -14.53 3.94
C VAL A 159 -0.60 -14.65 5.29
N LEU A 160 -0.56 -15.86 5.84
CA LEU A 160 0.20 -16.14 7.07
C LEU A 160 1.59 -16.64 6.71
N VAL A 161 2.60 -16.11 7.40
CA VAL A 161 4.01 -16.29 7.06
C VAL A 161 4.74 -17.01 8.19
N ASN A 162 5.74 -17.82 7.82
CA ASN A 162 6.72 -18.33 8.76
C ASN A 162 7.85 -17.30 8.98
N LYS A 163 7.76 -16.54 10.07
CA LYS A 163 8.72 -15.48 10.44
C LYS A 163 10.15 -15.97 10.70
N LEU A 164 10.37 -17.28 10.79
CA LEU A 164 11.70 -17.88 10.93
C LEU A 164 12.43 -18.03 9.60
N LYS A 165 11.77 -17.67 8.49
CA LYS A 165 12.29 -17.82 7.13
C LYS A 165 12.16 -16.52 6.37
N GLU A 166 13.09 -16.32 5.44
CA GLU A 166 13.10 -15.23 4.48
C GLU A 166 13.03 -15.83 3.08
N GLY A 167 12.45 -15.09 2.14
CA GLY A 167 12.27 -15.57 0.78
C GLY A 167 11.18 -14.85 0.03
N ASN A 168 10.70 -15.51 -1.02
CA ASN A 168 9.75 -15.00 -1.96
C ASN A 168 8.61 -16.00 -2.17
N ALA A 169 7.40 -15.47 -2.26
CA ALA A 169 6.24 -16.24 -2.64
C ALA A 169 5.40 -15.48 -3.66
N VAL A 170 4.64 -16.21 -4.46
CA VAL A 170 3.58 -15.67 -5.30
C VAL A 170 2.27 -16.25 -4.83
N VAL A 171 1.31 -15.38 -4.53
CA VAL A 171 -0.05 -15.75 -4.18
C VAL A 171 -1.00 -15.41 -5.32
N SER A 172 -1.97 -16.28 -5.58
CA SER A 172 -2.92 -16.17 -6.69
C SER A 172 -4.33 -15.90 -6.18
N TYR A 173 -5.08 -15.11 -6.94
CA TYR A 173 -6.53 -14.98 -6.85
C TYR A 173 -7.18 -15.64 -8.05
N ARG A 174 -8.17 -16.49 -7.78
CA ARG A 174 -8.84 -17.33 -8.77
C ARG A 174 -10.34 -17.17 -8.67
N VAL A 175 -11.02 -17.23 -9.81
CA VAL A 175 -12.47 -17.37 -9.90
C VAL A 175 -12.77 -18.53 -10.83
N ASN A 176 -13.55 -19.51 -10.36
CA ASN A 176 -13.85 -20.74 -11.11
C ASN A 176 -12.57 -21.43 -11.64
N ASP A 177 -11.59 -21.57 -10.75
CA ASP A 177 -10.27 -22.18 -10.99
C ASP A 177 -9.36 -21.51 -12.04
N THR A 178 -9.79 -20.38 -12.62
CA THR A 178 -8.97 -19.53 -13.48
C THR A 178 -8.23 -18.48 -12.65
N VAL A 179 -6.92 -18.33 -12.86
CA VAL A 179 -6.09 -17.31 -12.19
C VAL A 179 -6.32 -15.96 -12.86
N TYR A 180 -6.83 -14.99 -12.10
CA TYR A 180 -7.04 -13.62 -12.61
C TYR A 180 -5.91 -12.68 -12.24
N TRP A 181 -5.29 -12.89 -11.07
CA TRP A 181 -4.20 -12.04 -10.65
C TRP A 181 -3.30 -12.76 -9.66
N THR A 182 -2.08 -12.28 -9.58
CA THR A 182 -1.03 -12.80 -8.73
C THR A 182 -0.27 -11.63 -8.12
N TRP A 183 0.19 -11.81 -6.89
CA TRP A 183 1.00 -10.84 -6.18
C TRP A 183 2.26 -11.53 -5.69
N HIS A 184 3.38 -10.81 -5.77
CA HIS A 184 4.61 -11.21 -5.13
C HIS A 184 4.58 -10.78 -3.67
N VAL A 185 4.99 -11.69 -2.79
CA VAL A 185 5.21 -11.45 -1.37
C VAL A 185 6.69 -11.67 -1.11
N TRP A 186 7.34 -10.63 -0.60
CA TRP A 186 8.76 -10.65 -0.25
C TRP A 186 8.90 -10.60 1.27
N ILE A 187 9.44 -11.68 1.83
CA ILE A 187 9.63 -11.85 3.27
C ILE A 187 11.11 -11.66 3.57
N THR A 188 11.44 -10.61 4.32
CA THR A 188 12.83 -10.19 4.58
C THR A 188 12.89 -9.28 5.81
N ASP A 189 14.05 -9.13 6.42
CA ASP A 189 14.39 -7.98 7.27
C ASP A 189 14.15 -6.64 6.56
N ASP A 190 14.01 -5.53 7.31
CA ASP A 190 13.65 -4.22 6.75
C ASP A 190 14.76 -3.66 5.83
N PRO A 191 14.56 -3.65 4.49
CA PRO A 191 15.56 -3.25 3.52
C PRO A 191 15.69 -1.73 3.42
N THR A 192 14.88 -0.96 4.15
CA THR A 192 14.92 0.50 4.14
C THR A 192 15.92 1.07 5.14
N THR A 193 16.39 0.28 6.10
CA THR A 193 17.23 0.76 7.20
C THR A 193 18.63 1.21 6.74
N ASN A 194 19.31 0.38 5.95
CA ASN A 194 20.70 0.58 5.54
C ASN A 194 20.88 1.02 4.08
N GLY A 195 19.79 1.42 3.42
CA GLY A 195 19.83 1.83 2.02
C GLY A 195 20.54 3.16 1.79
N SER A 196 21.14 3.28 0.59
CA SER A 196 21.89 4.47 0.18
C SER A 196 20.98 5.70 0.10
N THR A 197 21.49 6.85 0.55
CA THR A 197 20.87 8.17 0.36
C THR A 197 21.53 8.96 -0.77
N TYR A 198 22.42 8.33 -1.56
CA TYR A 198 23.11 9.02 -2.63
C TYR A 198 22.14 9.46 -3.73
N HIS A 199 22.21 10.74 -4.08
CA HIS A 199 21.49 11.36 -5.19
C HIS A 199 22.33 12.54 -5.73
N LEU A 200 22.10 12.91 -6.98
CA LEU A 200 22.79 14.02 -7.65
C LEU A 200 22.13 15.38 -7.40
N GLY A 201 20.93 15.41 -6.80
CA GLY A 201 20.19 16.62 -6.44
C GLY A 201 19.38 17.23 -7.60
N PHE A 202 19.34 16.54 -8.73
CA PHE A 202 18.55 16.94 -9.92
C PHE A 202 17.39 15.96 -10.20
N GLU A 203 17.25 14.93 -9.37
CA GLU A 203 16.19 13.95 -9.45
C GLU A 203 14.83 14.62 -9.23
N LYS A 204 13.87 14.26 -10.09
CA LYS A 204 12.51 14.78 -10.05
C LYS A 204 11.51 13.65 -9.91
N ASP A 205 10.41 13.92 -9.23
CA ASP A 205 9.27 13.01 -9.17
C ASP A 205 8.54 12.94 -10.52
N LYS A 206 7.50 12.11 -10.61
CA LYS A 206 6.67 11.98 -11.81
C LYS A 206 6.00 13.29 -12.27
N ASN A 207 5.96 14.30 -11.40
CA ASN A 207 5.37 15.61 -11.66
C ASN A 207 6.43 16.68 -11.96
N GLY A 208 7.72 16.31 -12.01
CA GLY A 208 8.83 17.23 -12.27
C GLY A 208 9.31 18.03 -11.05
N LEU A 209 8.85 17.68 -9.84
CA LEU A 209 9.26 18.34 -8.60
C LEU A 209 10.56 17.73 -8.09
N PRO A 210 11.54 18.55 -7.65
CA PRO A 210 12.77 18.05 -7.04
C PRO A 210 12.47 17.13 -5.85
N VAL A 211 13.17 16.00 -5.77
CA VAL A 211 13.07 15.07 -4.64
C VAL A 211 14.33 15.20 -3.79
N THR A 212 14.18 15.67 -2.56
CA THR A 212 15.29 15.83 -1.60
C THR A 212 15.38 14.70 -0.58
N ASP A 213 14.24 14.06 -0.29
CA ASP A 213 14.14 13.04 0.75
C ASP A 213 14.08 11.64 0.13
N TRP A 214 15.08 11.32 -0.69
CA TRP A 214 15.19 10.03 -1.36
C TRP A 214 16.05 9.05 -0.56
N LYS A 215 15.58 7.80 -0.46
CA LYS A 215 16.36 6.69 0.10
C LYS A 215 16.14 5.44 -0.75
N TRP A 216 17.24 4.83 -1.19
CA TRP A 216 17.21 3.52 -1.84
C TRP A 216 16.99 2.42 -0.80
N MET A 217 16.62 1.21 -1.24
CA MET A 217 16.74 0.02 -0.40
C MET A 217 18.20 -0.42 -0.32
N ASP A 218 18.56 -1.20 0.71
CA ASP A 218 19.89 -1.78 0.86
C ASP A 218 20.16 -2.96 -0.11
N ARG A 219 19.11 -3.48 -0.75
CA ARG A 219 19.15 -4.61 -1.68
C ARG A 219 18.04 -4.56 -2.73
N ASN A 220 18.17 -5.40 -3.76
CA ASN A 220 17.17 -5.51 -4.83
C ASN A 220 15.87 -6.16 -4.36
N LEU A 221 14.76 -5.87 -5.05
CA LEU A 221 13.46 -6.45 -4.77
C LEU A 221 13.50 -7.98 -4.91
N GLY A 222 13.11 -8.67 -3.83
CA GLY A 222 13.14 -10.13 -3.74
C GLY A 222 14.49 -10.73 -3.32
N ALA A 223 15.50 -9.91 -3.00
CA ALA A 223 16.76 -10.38 -2.45
C ALA A 223 16.62 -10.70 -0.96
N THR A 224 17.26 -11.75 -0.47
CA THR A 224 17.29 -12.06 0.98
C THR A 224 18.64 -11.72 1.62
N SER A 225 19.50 -10.98 0.90
CA SER A 225 20.79 -10.53 1.40
C SER A 225 21.17 -9.20 0.75
N ALA A 226 21.79 -8.29 1.51
CA ALA A 226 22.39 -7.07 0.97
C ALA A 226 23.87 -7.26 0.57
N ASN A 227 24.48 -8.40 0.94
CA ASN A 227 25.90 -8.63 0.74
C ASN A 227 26.19 -9.13 -0.68
N PHE A 228 26.96 -8.35 -1.43
CA PHE A 228 27.42 -8.71 -2.78
C PHE A 228 28.68 -9.60 -2.80
N LEU A 229 29.29 -9.83 -1.64
CA LEU A 229 30.52 -10.62 -1.47
C LEU A 229 30.28 -11.74 -0.44
N GLY A 230 31.06 -12.82 -0.55
CA GLY A 230 31.00 -13.97 0.38
C GLY A 230 30.01 -15.06 -0.03
N ASN A 231 29.76 -16.03 0.85
CA ASN A 231 29.05 -17.27 0.52
C ASN A 231 27.58 -17.07 0.05
N ASP A 232 26.92 -16.01 0.51
CA ASP A 232 25.52 -15.70 0.17
C ASP A 232 25.38 -14.60 -0.90
N TRP A 233 26.44 -14.28 -1.63
CA TRP A 233 26.43 -13.26 -2.68
C TRP A 233 25.31 -13.51 -3.71
N HIS A 234 24.96 -14.76 -3.96
CA HIS A 234 23.94 -15.13 -4.93
C HIS A 234 22.52 -14.68 -4.53
N LYS A 235 22.26 -14.47 -3.23
CA LYS A 235 20.98 -14.00 -2.68
C LYS A 235 20.77 -12.50 -2.81
N SER A 236 21.82 -11.73 -3.16
CA SER A 236 21.76 -10.27 -3.30
C SER A 236 21.10 -9.76 -4.58
N GLN A 237 20.90 -10.62 -5.58
CA GLN A 237 20.41 -10.18 -6.89
C GLN A 237 18.92 -9.91 -6.91
N GLY A 238 18.15 -10.58 -6.06
CA GLY A 238 16.70 -10.52 -6.04
C GLY A 238 16.07 -11.19 -7.26
N LEU A 239 14.81 -10.83 -7.53
CA LEU A 239 14.02 -11.40 -8.61
C LEU A 239 14.05 -10.52 -9.85
N GLN A 240 13.87 -11.14 -11.02
CA GLN A 240 13.86 -10.43 -12.30
C GLN A 240 12.45 -10.10 -12.75
N TYR A 241 12.23 -8.85 -13.15
CA TYR A 241 10.97 -8.35 -13.70
C TYR A 241 11.18 -7.92 -15.14
N GLN A 242 10.76 -8.75 -16.09
CA GLN A 242 10.99 -8.50 -17.52
C GLN A 242 9.73 -7.94 -18.18
N TRP A 243 9.93 -7.02 -19.13
CA TRP A 243 8.91 -6.48 -20.04
C TRP A 243 7.63 -5.97 -19.37
N GLY A 244 7.76 -5.32 -18.21
CA GLY A 244 6.63 -4.74 -17.49
C GLY A 244 5.68 -5.77 -16.86
N ARG A 245 6.07 -7.05 -16.79
CA ARG A 245 5.29 -8.06 -16.06
C ARG A 245 5.29 -7.79 -14.57
N LYS A 246 4.15 -8.11 -13.94
CA LYS A 246 3.98 -8.05 -12.49
C LYS A 246 4.62 -9.23 -11.75
N ASP A 247 4.76 -10.36 -12.42
CA ASP A 247 5.20 -11.61 -11.81
C ASP A 247 6.71 -11.79 -11.98
N PRO A 248 7.43 -12.06 -10.88
CA PRO A 248 8.87 -12.22 -10.91
C PRO A 248 9.30 -13.51 -11.62
N PHE A 249 10.52 -13.50 -12.13
CA PHE A 249 11.28 -14.70 -12.43
C PHE A 249 12.33 -14.93 -11.34
N PRO A 250 12.58 -16.19 -10.96
CA PRO A 250 13.74 -16.55 -10.15
C PRO A 250 15.03 -16.03 -10.77
N ALA A 251 16.02 -15.71 -9.94
CA ALA A 251 17.35 -15.42 -10.42
C ALA A 251 17.93 -16.63 -11.18
N LEU A 252 18.80 -16.36 -12.17
CA LEU A 252 19.49 -17.42 -12.90
C LEU A 252 20.33 -18.25 -11.93
N ALA A 253 20.14 -19.58 -11.94
CA ALA A 253 20.79 -20.52 -11.03
C ALA A 253 22.32 -20.56 -11.23
N HIS A 254 22.78 -20.35 -12.47
CA HIS A 254 24.19 -20.28 -12.84
C HIS A 254 24.46 -18.90 -13.45
N LYS A 255 25.36 -18.15 -12.81
CA LYS A 255 25.61 -16.74 -13.14
C LYS A 255 26.85 -16.54 -14.00
N ASP A 256 27.70 -17.56 -14.06
CA ASP A 256 28.92 -17.65 -14.86
C ASP A 256 28.81 -18.65 -16.01
N GLY A 257 27.66 -19.29 -16.19
CA GLY A 257 27.44 -20.27 -17.27
C GLY A 257 28.13 -21.62 -17.06
N THR A 258 28.51 -21.95 -15.81
CA THR A 258 29.03 -23.27 -15.43
C THR A 258 28.18 -23.98 -14.39
#